data_AF-A0A840TRY2-F1
#
_entry.id   AF-A0A840TRY2-F1
#
_cell.length_a   1.000
_cell.length_b   1.000
_cell.length_c   1.000
_cell.angle_alpha   90.00
_cell.angle_beta   90.00
_cell.angle_gamma   90.00
#
_symmetry.space_group_name_H-M   'P 1'
#
loop_
_entity.id
_entity.type
_entity.pdbx_description
1 polymer ?
#
loop_
_entity_poly.entity_id
_entity_poly.type
_entity_poly.pdbx_seq_one_letter_code
_entity_poly.pdbx_strand_id
1 'polypeptide(L)'
;MAVLNLVGVVAYSETPTIIISRVYLSCVDGNLGIDVEFQSAGQVTASAGTLVSNGSRNYTLKGLAAGELVLIEAVSAQDTARLEYLVPVVEPAPLLPPLVASQVLCSEDPTPPLSAFVGENQTVDWYDAPTDGNLLGTGLTFTPAAPGRYYAETRDTTRSCFNRSTERSAVQVEVLPKTLCIITSGERLR
;
A
#
# COMPACT_ATOMS: atom_id res chain seq x y z
N MET A 1 -5.32 36.04 64.05
CA MET A 1 -5.90 36.51 62.77
C MET A 1 -5.02 35.97 61.66
N ALA A 2 -5.36 34.81 61.10
CA ALA A 2 -4.55 34.15 60.08
C ALA A 2 -4.89 34.75 58.72
N VAL A 3 -3.89 35.31 58.04
CA VAL A 3 -4.02 35.83 56.68
C VAL A 3 -4.01 34.62 55.74
N LEU A 4 -5.17 34.28 55.20
CA LEU A 4 -5.30 33.25 54.17
C LEU A 4 -4.80 33.87 52.84
N ASN A 5 -3.54 33.63 52.50
CA ASN A 5 -3.03 33.93 51.16
C ASN A 5 -3.71 32.97 50.18
N LEU A 6 -4.76 33.44 49.52
CA LEU A 6 -5.26 32.85 48.29
C LEU A 6 -4.19 33.06 47.22
N VAL A 7 -3.27 32.10 47.11
CA VAL A 7 -2.49 31.90 45.89
C VAL A 7 -3.50 31.45 44.85
N GLY A 8 -4.07 32.42 44.12
CA GLY A 8 -4.84 32.16 42.93
C GLY A 8 -3.94 31.41 41.96
N VAL A 9 -4.12 30.10 41.88
CA VAL A 9 -3.64 29.32 40.74
C VAL A 9 -4.45 29.84 39.56
N VAL A 10 -3.89 30.80 38.83
CA VAL A 10 -4.33 31.05 37.46
C VAL A 10 -3.94 29.79 36.70
N ALA A 11 -4.85 28.81 36.69
CA ALA A 11 -4.80 27.78 35.68
C ALA A 11 -5.04 28.52 34.36
N TYR A 12 -3.96 28.75 33.61
CA TYR A 12 -4.09 29.12 32.21
C TYR A 12 -4.73 27.92 31.52
N SER A 13 -6.06 27.91 31.55
CA SER A 13 -6.90 27.04 30.78
C SER A 13 -6.71 27.45 29.33
N GLU A 14 -5.77 26.81 28.65
CA GLU A 14 -5.69 26.96 27.21
C GLU A 14 -7.02 26.50 26.60
N THR A 15 -7.64 27.36 25.79
CA THR A 15 -8.80 26.98 24.98
C THR A 15 -8.38 25.76 24.15
N PRO A 16 -9.12 24.65 24.19
CA PRO A 16 -8.75 23.48 23.40
C PRO A 16 -8.73 23.87 21.92
N THR A 17 -7.70 23.44 21.21
CA THR A 17 -7.55 23.65 19.76
C THR A 17 -7.43 22.30 19.07
N ILE A 18 -7.76 22.26 17.78
CA ILE A 18 -7.52 21.10 16.93
C ILE A 18 -6.87 21.63 15.65
N ILE A 19 -5.61 21.29 15.42
CA ILE A 19 -4.84 21.78 14.27
C ILE A 19 -4.29 20.57 13.51
N ILE A 20 -4.89 20.29 12.36
CA ILE A 20 -4.39 19.24 11.47
C ILE A 20 -3.01 19.66 10.95
N SER A 21 -2.03 18.80 11.18
CA SER A 21 -0.64 19.02 10.80
C SER A 21 -0.29 18.26 9.54
N ARG A 22 -0.70 16.98 9.44
CA ARG A 22 -0.41 16.12 8.30
C ARG A 22 -1.50 15.07 8.09
N VAL A 23 -1.57 14.60 6.85
CA VAL A 23 -2.52 13.57 6.42
C VAL A 23 -1.72 12.55 5.61
N TYR A 24 -1.89 11.28 5.91
CA TYR A 24 -1.20 10.17 5.25
C TYR A 24 -2.21 9.14 4.77
N LEU A 25 -1.88 8.47 3.66
CA LEU A 25 -2.63 7.31 3.20
C LEU A 25 -2.33 6.12 4.11
N SER A 26 -3.36 5.36 4.46
CA SER A 26 -3.26 4.14 5.26
C SER A 26 -4.14 3.02 4.71
N CYS A 27 -4.03 1.83 5.30
CA CYS A 27 -4.81 0.63 4.94
C CYS A 27 -5.82 0.38 6.06
N VAL A 28 -7.09 0.27 5.70
CA VAL A 28 -8.16 -0.09 6.65
C VAL A 28 -8.95 -1.23 6.03
N ASP A 29 -8.85 -2.43 6.59
CA ASP A 29 -9.56 -3.63 6.13
C ASP A 29 -9.39 -3.92 4.63
N GLY A 30 -8.18 -3.70 4.11
CA GLY A 30 -7.87 -3.90 2.68
C GLY A 30 -8.37 -2.77 1.77
N ASN A 31 -9.08 -1.78 2.32
CA ASN A 31 -9.50 -0.57 1.63
C ASN A 31 -8.57 0.60 1.92
N LEU A 32 -8.71 1.67 1.13
CA LEU A 32 -7.95 2.88 1.36
C LEU A 32 -8.51 3.61 2.57
N GLY A 33 -7.62 3.87 3.52
CA GLY A 33 -7.89 4.71 4.65
C GLY A 33 -6.94 5.88 4.74
N ILE A 34 -7.16 6.69 5.76
CA ILE A 34 -6.38 7.90 6.04
C ILE A 34 -6.01 7.92 7.52
N ASP A 35 -4.75 8.27 7.77
CA ASP A 35 -4.25 8.61 9.10
C ASP A 35 -4.03 10.12 9.17
N VAL A 36 -4.54 10.77 10.21
CA VAL A 36 -4.45 12.22 10.40
C VAL A 36 -3.61 12.52 11.63
N GLU A 37 -2.54 13.30 11.45
CA GLU A 37 -1.78 13.89 12.54
C GLU A 37 -2.27 15.30 12.84
N PHE A 38 -2.54 15.58 14.12
CA PHE A 38 -3.01 16.89 14.57
C PHE A 38 -2.51 17.21 15.98
N GLN A 39 -2.57 18.49 16.32
CA GLN A 39 -2.23 19.00 17.64
C GLN A 39 -3.46 19.44 18.41
N SER A 40 -3.49 19.16 19.72
CA SER A 40 -4.55 19.62 20.60
C SER A 40 -4.10 19.83 22.06
N ALA A 41 -4.58 20.91 22.67
CA ALA A 41 -4.31 21.26 24.07
C ALA A 41 -5.31 20.66 25.09
N GLY A 42 -6.21 19.76 24.67
CA GLY A 42 -7.22 19.13 25.53
C GLY A 42 -7.15 17.59 25.58
N GLN A 43 -8.05 16.97 26.33
CA GLN A 43 -8.34 15.55 26.21
C GLN A 43 -9.10 15.34 24.90
N VAL A 44 -8.59 14.45 24.04
CA VAL A 44 -9.11 14.26 22.69
C VAL A 44 -9.93 12.98 22.62
N THR A 45 -11.06 13.05 21.94
CA THR A 45 -11.86 11.90 21.50
C THR A 45 -12.19 12.03 20.01
N ALA A 46 -12.46 10.91 19.36
CA ALA A 46 -12.87 10.87 17.97
C ALA A 46 -14.01 9.87 17.78
N SER A 47 -14.95 10.17 16.89
CA SER A 47 -16.11 9.31 16.61
C SER A 47 -15.75 8.04 15.84
N ALA A 48 -14.60 8.02 15.17
CA ALA A 48 -14.12 6.91 14.33
C ALA A 48 -12.60 6.84 14.33
N GLY A 49 -12.07 5.70 13.90
CA GLY A 49 -10.63 5.42 13.90
C GLY A 49 -10.06 5.12 15.29
N THR A 50 -8.73 4.92 15.32
CA THR A 50 -7.98 4.66 16.55
C THR A 50 -7.12 5.86 16.90
N LEU A 51 -7.40 6.50 18.02
CA LEU A 51 -6.63 7.65 18.49
C LEU A 51 -5.36 7.20 19.22
N VAL A 52 -4.21 7.72 18.78
CA VAL A 52 -2.89 7.47 19.37
C VAL A 52 -2.30 8.81 19.82
N SER A 53 -1.85 8.90 21.07
CA SER A 53 -1.09 10.06 21.57
C SER A 53 0.40 9.86 21.32
N ASN A 54 1.03 10.81 20.63
CA ASN A 54 2.46 10.78 20.31
C ASN A 54 3.29 11.65 21.28
N GLY A 55 2.67 12.17 22.34
CA GLY A 55 3.29 13.13 23.25
C GLY A 55 3.32 14.56 22.71
N SER A 56 3.68 15.51 23.58
CA SER A 56 3.77 16.93 23.23
C SER A 56 2.53 17.49 22.51
N ARG A 57 1.33 17.10 22.96
CA ARG A 57 0.02 17.48 22.37
C ARG A 57 -0.20 17.02 20.92
N ASN A 58 0.65 16.15 20.38
CA ASN A 58 0.45 15.54 19.08
C ASN A 58 -0.36 14.25 19.19
N TYR A 59 -1.32 14.09 18.29
CA TYR A 59 -2.18 12.92 18.17
C TYR A 59 -2.16 12.42 16.73
N THR A 60 -2.23 11.11 16.56
CA THR A 60 -2.55 10.47 15.27
C THR A 60 -3.90 9.78 15.41
N LEU A 61 -4.86 10.16 14.57
CA LEU A 61 -6.07 9.38 14.38
C LEU A 61 -5.86 8.44 13.21
N LYS A 62 -5.84 7.14 13.48
CA LYS A 62 -5.51 6.10 12.51
C LYS A 62 -6.73 5.40 11.97
N GLY A 63 -6.62 4.97 10.74
CA GLY A 63 -7.54 4.04 10.11
C GLY A 63 -8.92 4.61 9.85
N LEU A 64 -8.98 5.85 9.37
CA LEU A 64 -10.22 6.47 8.93
C LEU A 64 -10.61 5.94 7.55
N ALA A 65 -11.87 5.56 7.36
CA ALA A 65 -12.34 5.12 6.05
C ALA A 65 -12.55 6.31 5.10
N ALA A 66 -12.19 6.16 3.83
CA ALA A 66 -12.43 7.18 2.80
C ALA A 66 -13.92 7.59 2.73
N GLY A 67 -14.20 8.89 2.74
CA GLY A 67 -15.57 9.44 2.68
C GLY A 67 -16.33 9.46 4.01
N GLU A 68 -15.74 8.95 5.10
CA GLU A 68 -16.34 9.02 6.43
C GLU A 68 -16.29 10.44 7.00
N LEU A 69 -17.36 10.89 7.67
CA LEU A 69 -17.36 12.13 8.43
C LEU A 69 -16.97 11.82 9.88
N VAL A 70 -15.86 12.38 10.33
CA VAL A 70 -15.30 12.13 11.65
C VAL A 70 -15.44 13.36 12.53
N LEU A 71 -16.01 13.20 13.72
CA LEU A 71 -16.06 14.24 14.74
C LEU A 71 -14.87 14.06 15.68
N ILE A 72 -14.00 15.07 15.75
CA ILE A 72 -12.90 15.16 16.71
C ILE A 72 -13.29 16.19 17.77
N GLU A 73 -13.30 15.76 19.03
CA GLU A 73 -13.58 16.64 20.17
C GLU A 73 -12.34 16.77 21.04
N ALA A 74 -11.99 18.01 21.39
CA ALA A 74 -10.93 18.32 22.34
C ALA A 74 -11.55 19.06 23.54
N VAL A 75 -11.48 18.45 24.72
CA VAL A 75 -12.12 18.95 25.94
C VAL A 75 -11.05 19.47 26.89
N SER A 76 -11.23 20.69 27.40
CA SER A 76 -10.50 21.22 28.55
C SER A 76 -11.44 21.33 29.77
N ALA A 77 -10.95 21.80 30.91
CA ALA A 77 -11.80 21.99 32.08
C ALA A 77 -12.76 23.19 31.94
N GLN A 78 -12.67 23.96 30.85
CA GLN A 78 -13.37 25.23 30.66
C GLN A 78 -14.15 25.30 29.35
N ASP A 79 -13.72 24.57 28.33
CA ASP A 79 -14.33 24.64 27.00
C ASP A 79 -14.15 23.33 26.22
N THR A 80 -14.83 23.22 25.08
CA THR A 80 -14.76 22.09 24.16
C THR A 80 -14.66 22.57 22.73
N ALA A 81 -13.57 22.20 22.05
CA ALA A 81 -13.43 22.40 20.61
C ALA A 81 -13.93 21.16 19.86
N ARG A 82 -14.61 21.41 18.74
CA ARG A 82 -15.14 20.37 17.85
C ARG A 82 -14.66 20.63 16.43
N LEU A 83 -14.24 19.57 15.76
CA LEU A 83 -13.89 19.58 14.35
C LEU A 83 -14.62 18.45 13.65
N GLU A 84 -15.43 18.79 12.67
CA GLU A 84 -15.96 17.85 11.69
C GLU A 84 -14.95 17.73 10.55
N TYR A 85 -14.34 16.55 10.43
CA TYR A 85 -13.37 16.23 9.40
C TYR A 85 -13.96 15.23 8.42
N LEU A 86 -14.23 15.67 7.19
CA LEU A 86 -14.61 14.79 6.10
C LEU A 86 -13.35 14.13 5.53
N VAL A 87 -13.25 12.83 5.67
CA VAL A 87 -12.11 12.05 5.18
C VAL A 87 -12.14 12.07 3.64
N PRO A 88 -11.11 12.58 2.96
CA PRO A 88 -11.14 12.68 1.51
C PRO A 88 -11.19 11.29 0.88
N VAL A 89 -11.99 11.17 -0.18
CA VAL A 89 -11.98 9.99 -1.03
C VAL A 89 -10.78 10.11 -1.97
N VAL A 90 -9.84 9.19 -1.83
CA VAL A 90 -8.69 9.07 -2.72
C VAL A 90 -8.82 7.72 -3.43
N GLU A 91 -8.60 7.69 -4.74
CA GLU A 91 -8.52 6.45 -5.50
C GLU A 91 -7.11 6.39 -6.10
N PRO A 92 -6.22 5.51 -5.59
CA PRO A 92 -4.89 5.41 -6.14
C PRO A 92 -4.97 4.88 -7.57
N ALA A 93 -4.14 5.44 -8.46
CA ALA A 93 -4.04 4.91 -9.82
C ALA A 93 -3.67 3.42 -9.76
N PRO A 94 -4.44 2.54 -10.44
CA PRO A 94 -4.18 1.11 -10.43
C PRO A 94 -2.80 0.81 -11.03
N LEU A 95 -2.13 -0.17 -10.44
CA LEU A 95 -0.86 -0.65 -10.98
C LEU A 95 -1.13 -1.52 -12.21
N LEU A 96 -0.41 -1.25 -13.30
CA LEU A 96 -0.44 -2.10 -14.48
C LEU A 96 0.25 -3.43 -14.19
N PRO A 97 -0.22 -4.56 -14.77
CA PRO A 97 0.47 -5.82 -14.66
C PRO A 97 1.83 -5.77 -15.39
N PRO A 98 2.80 -6.62 -15.04
CA PRO A 98 4.13 -6.58 -15.65
C PRO A 98 4.09 -6.92 -17.13
N LEU A 99 4.88 -6.24 -17.96
CA LEU A 99 5.08 -6.67 -19.34
C LEU A 99 6.09 -7.83 -19.37
N VAL A 100 5.64 -9.01 -19.78
CA VAL A 100 6.46 -10.22 -19.88
C VAL A 100 6.14 -10.97 -21.18
N ALA A 101 7.18 -11.49 -21.83
CA ALA A 101 7.04 -12.24 -23.07
C ALA A 101 7.11 -13.76 -22.83
N SER A 102 6.22 -14.50 -23.51
CA SER A 102 6.28 -15.96 -23.55
C SER A 102 7.50 -16.44 -24.32
N GLN A 103 8.01 -17.62 -23.95
CA GLN A 103 9.20 -18.21 -24.53
C GLN A 103 8.89 -19.58 -25.13
N VAL A 104 9.51 -19.86 -26.27
CA VAL A 104 9.48 -21.16 -26.93
C VAL A 104 10.90 -21.70 -26.95
N LEU A 105 11.07 -22.91 -26.43
CA LEU A 105 12.34 -23.59 -26.25
C LEU A 105 12.36 -24.88 -27.05
N CYS A 106 13.54 -25.38 -27.35
CA CYS A 106 13.70 -26.70 -27.95
C CYS A 106 13.94 -27.72 -26.86
N SER A 107 13.46 -28.96 -27.07
CA SER A 107 13.73 -30.06 -26.15
C SER A 107 15.24 -30.21 -25.93
N GLU A 108 15.63 -30.38 -24.67
CA GLU A 108 17.02 -30.44 -24.17
C GLU A 108 17.75 -29.10 -24.01
N ASP A 109 17.16 -27.97 -24.42
CA ASP A 109 17.72 -26.65 -24.12
C ASP A 109 17.41 -26.23 -22.67
N PRO A 110 18.34 -25.58 -21.97
CA PRO A 110 18.07 -25.05 -20.64
C PRO A 110 17.00 -23.95 -20.70
N THR A 111 16.10 -23.92 -19.72
CA THR A 111 15.09 -22.85 -19.59
C THR A 111 15.78 -21.53 -19.20
N PRO A 112 15.76 -20.48 -20.05
CA PRO A 112 16.32 -19.20 -19.71
C PRO A 112 15.42 -18.46 -18.71
N PRO A 113 15.94 -17.44 -18.00
CA PRO A 113 15.12 -16.61 -17.16
C PRO A 113 14.06 -15.86 -17.98
N LEU A 114 12.86 -15.76 -17.43
CA LEU A 114 11.84 -14.80 -17.83
C LEU A 114 12.25 -13.42 -17.33
N SER A 115 12.08 -12.41 -18.18
CA SER A 115 12.31 -11.00 -17.83
C SER A 115 11.01 -10.24 -17.91
N ALA A 116 10.68 -9.52 -16.85
CA ALA A 116 9.50 -8.68 -16.76
C ALA A 116 9.87 -7.20 -16.64
N PHE A 117 9.05 -6.34 -17.22
CA PHE A 117 9.19 -4.89 -17.14
C PHE A 117 8.02 -4.29 -16.35
N VAL A 118 8.37 -3.41 -15.41
CA VAL A 118 7.44 -2.66 -14.55
C VAL A 118 7.91 -1.21 -14.45
N GLY A 119 7.10 -0.34 -13.83
CA GLY A 119 7.45 1.05 -13.61
C GLY A 119 8.53 1.24 -12.54
N GLU A 120 8.91 2.50 -12.30
CA GLU A 120 9.84 2.84 -11.22
C GLU A 120 9.29 2.44 -9.84
N ASN A 121 10.18 2.10 -8.91
CA ASN A 121 9.84 1.67 -7.55
C ASN A 121 8.87 0.46 -7.50
N GLN A 122 8.92 -0.38 -8.52
CA GLN A 122 8.13 -1.61 -8.60
C GLN A 122 9.04 -2.83 -8.74
N THR A 123 8.53 -3.98 -8.30
CA THR A 123 9.12 -5.30 -8.48
C THR A 123 8.04 -6.25 -9.02
N VAL A 124 8.41 -7.50 -9.24
CA VAL A 124 7.49 -8.55 -9.70
C VAL A 124 7.48 -9.71 -8.71
N ASP A 125 6.29 -10.18 -8.38
CA ASP A 125 6.05 -11.42 -7.65
C ASP A 125 5.51 -12.47 -8.66
N TRP A 126 6.11 -13.67 -8.68
CA TRP A 126 5.83 -14.72 -9.66
C TRP A 126 5.00 -15.85 -9.05
N TYR A 127 3.99 -16.34 -9.76
CA TYR A 127 2.99 -17.28 -9.26
C TYR A 127 2.72 -18.44 -10.24
N ASP A 128 2.17 -19.54 -9.70
CA ASP A 128 1.74 -20.73 -10.45
C ASP A 128 0.29 -20.68 -10.96
N ALA A 129 -0.52 -19.71 -10.53
CA ALA A 129 -1.92 -19.56 -10.90
C ALA A 129 -2.31 -18.08 -11.14
N PRO A 130 -3.36 -17.80 -11.94
CA PRO A 130 -3.79 -16.42 -12.23
C PRO A 130 -4.35 -15.69 -11.01
N THR A 131 -4.93 -16.43 -10.07
CA THR A 131 -5.48 -15.96 -8.79
C THR A 131 -5.18 -16.99 -7.71
N ASP A 132 -4.98 -16.57 -6.47
CA ASP A 132 -4.74 -17.44 -5.29
C ASP A 132 -3.62 -18.49 -5.44
N GLY A 133 -2.70 -18.29 -6.39
CA GLY A 133 -1.56 -19.17 -6.62
C GLY A 133 -0.47 -19.07 -5.55
N ASN A 134 0.43 -20.06 -5.53
CA ASN A 134 1.61 -20.05 -4.67
C ASN A 134 2.68 -19.11 -5.23
N LEU A 135 3.32 -18.35 -4.34
CA LEU A 135 4.47 -17.52 -4.69
C LEU A 135 5.68 -18.41 -5.01
N LEU A 136 6.19 -18.30 -6.23
CA LEU A 136 7.33 -19.05 -6.74
C LEU A 136 8.65 -18.28 -6.61
N GLY A 137 8.59 -16.95 -6.66
CA GLY A 137 9.79 -16.11 -6.59
C GLY A 137 9.47 -14.62 -6.69
N THR A 138 10.49 -13.79 -6.48
CA THR A 138 10.38 -12.33 -6.56
C THR A 138 11.57 -11.73 -7.31
N GLY A 139 11.34 -10.59 -7.96
CA GLY A 139 12.35 -9.87 -8.75
C GLY A 139 11.95 -9.73 -10.22
N LEU A 140 12.66 -8.85 -10.93
CA LEU A 140 12.39 -8.56 -12.35
C LEU A 140 12.72 -9.74 -13.28
N THR A 141 13.45 -10.74 -12.77
CA THR A 141 13.79 -11.97 -13.46
C THR A 141 13.35 -13.18 -12.66
N PHE A 142 12.92 -14.23 -13.34
CA PHE A 142 12.53 -15.51 -12.74
C PHE A 142 12.89 -16.66 -13.66
N THR A 143 13.54 -17.69 -13.14
CA THR A 143 13.84 -18.91 -13.89
C THR A 143 12.88 -20.02 -13.48
N PRO A 144 11.92 -20.40 -14.35
CA PRO A 144 11.02 -21.50 -14.07
C PRO A 144 11.74 -22.84 -13.89
N ALA A 145 11.25 -23.67 -12.98
CA ALA A 145 11.79 -25.01 -12.76
C ALA A 145 11.40 -26.01 -13.86
N ALA A 146 10.33 -25.73 -14.59
CA ALA A 146 9.82 -26.57 -15.68
C ALA A 146 9.13 -25.70 -16.75
N PRO A 147 8.89 -26.24 -17.95
CA PRO A 147 7.97 -25.64 -18.91
C PRO A 147 6.55 -25.61 -18.33
N GLY A 148 5.81 -24.54 -18.62
CA GLY A 148 4.50 -24.35 -18.03
C GLY A 148 3.99 -22.92 -18.20
N ARG A 149 2.82 -22.68 -17.61
CA ARG A 149 2.24 -21.35 -17.53
C ARG A 149 2.53 -20.76 -16.15
N TYR A 150 3.01 -19.52 -16.15
CA TYR A 150 3.33 -18.75 -14.95
C TYR A 150 2.63 -17.41 -15.01
N TYR A 151 2.56 -16.73 -13.87
CA TYR A 151 1.83 -15.48 -13.73
C TYR A 151 2.69 -14.46 -12.98
N ALA A 152 2.87 -13.28 -13.56
CA ALA A 152 3.65 -12.20 -13.00
C ALA A 152 2.73 -11.10 -12.46
N GLU A 153 2.94 -10.68 -11.22
CA GLU A 153 2.17 -9.63 -10.55
C GLU A 153 3.10 -8.45 -10.23
N THR A 154 2.70 -7.24 -10.57
CA THR A 154 3.47 -6.04 -10.22
C THR A 154 3.29 -5.75 -8.74
N ARG A 155 4.37 -5.42 -8.04
CA ARG A 155 4.32 -4.89 -6.68
C ARG A 155 5.09 -3.58 -6.53
N ASP A 156 4.42 -2.51 -6.12
CA ASP A 156 5.03 -1.24 -5.71
C ASP A 156 5.71 -1.40 -4.35
N THR A 157 6.97 -0.98 -4.25
CA THR A 157 7.78 -1.13 -3.03
C THR A 157 7.70 0.07 -2.10
N THR A 158 7.05 1.14 -2.52
CA THR A 158 6.88 2.39 -1.76
C THR A 158 5.49 2.52 -1.15
N ARG A 159 4.47 1.93 -1.79
CA ARG A 159 3.10 1.92 -1.28
C ARG A 159 2.89 0.78 -0.29
N SER A 160 2.22 1.07 0.81
CA SER A 160 1.78 0.08 1.80
C SER A 160 0.46 -0.59 1.42
N CYS A 161 -0.41 0.11 0.68
CA CYS A 161 -1.77 -0.29 0.31
C CYS A 161 -1.94 -0.19 -1.21
N PHE A 162 -2.76 -1.06 -1.81
CA PHE A 162 -2.95 -1.12 -3.28
C PHE A 162 -1.60 -1.16 -4.01
N ASN A 163 -0.65 -1.84 -3.40
CA ASN A 163 0.71 -1.94 -3.89
C ASN A 163 0.87 -3.10 -4.85
N ARG A 164 -0.21 -3.77 -5.27
CA ARG A 164 -0.20 -4.86 -6.24
C ARG A 164 -1.08 -4.52 -7.44
N SER A 165 -0.73 -5.04 -8.62
CA SER A 165 -1.63 -4.98 -9.77
C SER A 165 -2.88 -5.82 -9.51
N THR A 166 -4.03 -5.39 -10.03
CA THR A 166 -5.31 -6.12 -9.89
C THR A 166 -5.36 -7.40 -10.71
N GLU A 167 -4.52 -7.49 -11.73
CA GLU A 167 -4.39 -8.63 -12.62
C GLU A 167 -2.94 -9.11 -12.66
N ARG A 168 -2.74 -10.37 -13.04
CA ARG A 168 -1.42 -10.94 -13.33
C ARG A 168 -1.24 -11.12 -14.82
N SER A 169 -0.04 -10.84 -15.32
CA SER A 169 0.34 -11.16 -16.70
C SER A 169 0.67 -12.64 -16.81
N ALA A 170 -0.02 -13.34 -17.70
CA ALA A 170 0.29 -14.73 -18.02
C ALA A 170 1.52 -14.82 -18.94
N VAL A 171 2.41 -15.75 -18.64
CA VAL A 171 3.57 -16.08 -19.47
C VAL A 171 3.64 -17.59 -19.67
N GLN A 172 3.82 -18.00 -20.92
CA GLN A 172 3.95 -19.39 -21.29
C GLN A 172 5.42 -19.71 -21.59
N VAL A 173 5.92 -20.78 -20.99
CA VAL A 173 7.15 -21.46 -21.43
C VAL A 173 6.73 -22.74 -22.12
N GLU A 174 6.96 -22.79 -23.42
CA GLU A 174 6.63 -23.95 -24.26
C GLU A 174 7.90 -24.64 -24.71
N VAL A 175 7.89 -25.98 -24.74
CA VAL A 175 9.00 -26.77 -25.28
C VAL A 175 8.51 -27.48 -26.53
N LEU A 176 9.17 -27.21 -27.65
CA LEU A 176 8.99 -27.90 -28.91
C LEU A 176 9.97 -29.07 -29.03
N PRO A 177 9.57 -30.19 -29.66
CA PRO A 177 10.50 -31.21 -30.12
C PRO A 177 11.66 -30.60 -30.93
N LYS A 178 12.88 -31.09 -30.68
CA LYS A 178 14.10 -30.66 -31.40
C LYS A 178 13.94 -30.65 -32.92
N THR A 179 13.19 -31.61 -33.47
CA THR A 179 12.91 -31.74 -34.91
C THR A 179 12.16 -30.54 -35.49
N LEU A 180 11.31 -29.87 -34.69
CA LEU A 180 10.55 -28.69 -35.11
C LEU A 180 11.39 -27.41 -35.05
N CYS A 181 12.31 -27.32 -34.09
CA CYS A 181 13.20 -26.16 -33.95
C CYS A 181 14.20 -25.99 -35.09
N ILE A 182 14.62 -27.09 -35.73
CA ILE A 182 15.60 -27.04 -36.82
C ILE A 182 14.99 -26.40 -38.08
N ILE A 183 13.66 -26.50 -38.25
CA ILE A 183 12.95 -25.96 -39.42
C ILE A 183 12.85 -24.42 -39.35
N THR A 184 12.79 -23.84 -38.15
CA THR A 184 12.65 -22.37 -37.98
C THR A 184 13.99 -21.61 -38.00
N SER A 185 15.11 -22.28 -37.73
CA SER A 185 16.47 -21.69 -37.78
C SER A 185 17.18 -21.90 -39.12
N GLY A 186 16.63 -22.72 -40.02
CA GLY A 186 17.39 -23.37 -41.09
C GLY A 186 17.00 -23.03 -42.53
N GLU A 187 16.10 -22.09 -42.79
CA GLU A 187 15.74 -21.72 -44.18
C GLU A 187 16.61 -20.59 -44.72
N ARG A 188 17.88 -20.91 -44.97
CA ARG A 188 18.62 -20.31 -46.07
C ARG A 188 18.98 -21.42 -47.06
N LEU A 189 17.93 -21.97 -47.70
CA LEU A 189 18.07 -22.81 -48.88
C LEU A 189 18.65 -21.96 -50.02
N ARG A 190 19.93 -22.19 -50.34
CA ARG A 190 20.51 -21.97 -51.66
C ARG A 190 21.35 -23.17 -52.03
#